data_AF-A0A9P8ZPY4-F1
#
_entry.id   AF-A0A9P8ZPY4-F1
#
_cell.length_a   1.000
_cell.length_b   1.000
_cell.length_c   1.000
_cell.angle_alpha   90.00
_cell.angle_beta   90.00
_cell.angle_gamma   90.00
#
_symmetry.space_group_name_H-M   'P 1'
#
loop_
_entity.id
_entity.type
_entity.pdbx_description
1 polymer ?
#
loop_
_entity_poly.entity_id
_entity_poly.type
_entity_poly.pdbx_seq_one_letter_code
_entity_poly.pdbx_strand_id
1 'polypeptide(L)'
;TAWGHPTLAHLWAIILLEERGHETVWEEWAQKMFDRLNSIVLTAGLLAAAAAVFATTPPPRPSMLNYTVRGPYALILTSLGLLGGCIIVSSAFILVIQRAKPYWVRHVLQASRCSIYCTMIMLSYPFFAITTATWFLTIG
;
A
#
# COMPACT_ATOMS: atom_id res chain seq x y z
N THR A 1 22.68 -9.12 11.05
CA THR A 1 21.41 -9.88 10.98
C THR A 1 20.27 -8.97 11.40
N ALA A 2 19.56 -8.33 10.46
CA ALA A 2 18.24 -7.75 10.72
C ALA A 2 17.56 -7.10 9.48
N TRP A 3 16.39 -7.64 9.14
CA TRP A 3 15.18 -6.97 8.61
C TRP A 3 15.15 -6.51 7.14
N GLY A 4 14.41 -7.26 6.32
CA GLY A 4 14.07 -6.99 4.93
C GLY A 4 13.07 -5.84 4.74
N HIS A 5 13.40 -4.65 5.25
CA HIS A 5 12.76 -3.41 4.86
C HIS A 5 13.70 -2.58 3.98
N PRO A 6 13.17 -1.86 2.97
CA PRO A 6 13.95 -0.88 2.22
C PRO A 6 14.29 0.26 3.18
N THR A 7 15.46 0.18 3.82
CA THR A 7 15.99 1.28 4.61
C THR A 7 16.36 2.41 3.66
N LEU A 8 16.13 3.67 4.06
CA LEU A 8 16.52 4.84 3.29
C LEU A 8 18.01 4.79 2.86
N ALA A 9 18.85 4.14 3.68
CA ALA A 9 20.25 3.87 3.39
C ALA A 9 20.46 2.94 2.18
N HIS A 10 19.61 1.93 1.99
CA HIS A 10 19.63 1.06 0.82
C HIS A 10 19.21 1.82 -0.45
N LEU A 11 18.16 2.64 -0.34
CA LEU A 11 17.71 3.49 -1.44
C LEU A 11 18.79 4.52 -1.82
N TRP A 12 19.48 5.08 -0.82
CA TRP A 12 20.63 5.97 -1.01
C TRP A 12 21.80 5.27 -1.70
N ALA A 13 22.11 4.03 -1.31
CA ALA A 13 23.17 3.24 -1.94
C ALA A 13 22.86 2.95 -3.42
N ILE A 14 21.59 2.68 -3.76
CA ILE A 14 21.16 2.46 -5.15
C ILE A 14 21.32 3.74 -5.98
N ILE A 15 20.89 4.89 -5.47
CA ILE A 15 21.04 6.19 -6.15
C ILE A 15 22.53 6.50 -6.39
N LEU A 16 23.40 6.22 -5.41
CA LEU A 16 24.84 6.45 -5.53
C LEU A 16 25.52 5.51 -6.55
N LEU A 17 25.02 4.29 -6.69
CA LEU A 17 25.53 3.31 -7.67
C LEU A 17 25.14 3.68 -9.09
N GLU A 18 23.94 4.23 -9.29
CA GLU A 18 23.49 4.75 -10.57
C GLU A 18 24.31 5.97 -11.00
N GLU A 19 24.64 6.89 -10.09
CA GLU A 19 25.57 8.01 -10.36
C GLU A 19 26.98 7.56 -10.80
N ARG A 20 27.36 6.32 -10.48
CA ARG A 20 28.64 5.70 -10.93
C ARG A 20 28.53 4.97 -12.27
N GLY A 21 27.39 5.04 -12.96
CA GLY A 21 27.17 4.46 -14.29
C GLY A 21 26.53 3.07 -14.29
N HIS A 22 25.97 2.62 -13.17
CA HIS A 22 25.23 1.35 -13.10
C HIS A 22 23.71 1.58 -13.15
N GLU A 23 23.21 2.00 -14.31
CA GLU A 23 21.77 2.32 -14.55
C GLU A 23 20.83 1.13 -14.29
N THR A 24 21.29 -0.10 -14.50
CA THR A 24 20.47 -1.32 -14.36
C THR A 24 19.99 -1.57 -12.92
N VAL A 25 20.71 -1.07 -11.91
CA VAL A 25 20.38 -1.32 -10.49
C VAL A 25 19.12 -0.57 -10.07
N TRP A 26 18.89 0.62 -10.61
CA TRP A 26 17.70 1.42 -10.35
C TRP A 26 16.47 0.80 -10.99
N GLU A 27 16.57 0.39 -12.26
CA GLU A 27 15.48 -0.27 -12.97
C GLU A 27 15.06 -1.55 -12.28
N GLU A 28 16.00 -2.38 -11.83
CA GLU A 28 15.70 -3.59 -11.05
C GLU A 28 14.98 -3.28 -9.74
N TRP A 29 15.40 -2.23 -9.02
CA TRP A 29 14.75 -1.83 -7.78
C TRP A 29 13.34 -1.28 -8.02
N ALA A 30 13.18 -0.41 -9.02
CA ALA A 30 11.90 0.16 -9.41
C ALA A 30 10.92 -0.92 -9.84
N GLN A 31 11.38 -1.90 -10.63
CA GLN A 31 10.58 -3.06 -11.05
C GLN A 31 10.14 -3.90 -9.85
N LYS A 32 11.05 -4.23 -8.92
CA LYS A 32 10.71 -4.96 -7.69
C LYS A 32 9.68 -4.21 -6.84
N MET A 33 9.77 -2.89 -6.76
CA MET A 33 8.82 -2.07 -6.02
C MET A 33 7.44 -2.04 -6.72
N PHE A 34 7.44 -1.90 -8.04
CA PHE A 34 6.25 -1.97 -8.87
C PHE A 34 5.50 -3.30 -8.68
N ASP A 35 6.20 -4.43 -8.78
CA ASP A 35 5.61 -5.76 -8.62
C ASP A 35 4.96 -5.94 -7.23
N ARG A 36 5.64 -5.47 -6.17
CA ARG A 36 5.12 -5.52 -4.80
C ARG A 36 3.85 -4.68 -4.63
N LEU A 37 3.87 -3.45 -5.13
CA LEU A 37 2.71 -2.55 -5.05
C LEU A 37 1.54 -3.06 -5.89
N ASN A 38 1.83 -3.64 -7.05
CA ASN A 38 0.80 -4.23 -7.90
C ASN A 38 0.13 -5.42 -7.21
N SER A 39 0.92 -6.31 -6.58
CA SER A 39 0.36 -7.40 -5.78
C SER A 39 -0.51 -6.88 -4.63
N ILE A 40 -0.08 -5.83 -3.93
CA ILE A 40 -0.86 -5.17 -2.86
C ILE A 40 -2.19 -4.63 -3.40
N VAL A 41 -2.17 -3.93 -4.53
CA VAL A 41 -3.37 -3.37 -5.16
C VAL A 41 -4.34 -4.47 -5.57
N LEU A 42 -3.85 -5.56 -6.17
CA LEU A 42 -4.66 -6.71 -6.54
C LEU A 42 -5.31 -7.36 -5.32
N THR A 43 -4.55 -7.62 -4.26
CA THR A 43 -5.06 -8.19 -3.01
C THR A 43 -6.07 -7.26 -2.35
N ALA A 44 -5.81 -5.95 -2.30
CA ALA A 44 -6.73 -4.96 -1.75
C ALA A 44 -8.04 -4.89 -2.56
N GLY A 45 -7.96 -4.96 -3.90
CA GLY A 45 -9.13 -5.00 -4.77
C GLY A 45 -9.99 -6.26 -4.57
N LEU A 46 -9.36 -7.42 -4.42
CA LEU A 46 -10.05 -8.68 -4.11
C LEU A 46 -10.76 -8.62 -2.75
N LEU A 47 -10.07 -8.12 -1.71
CA LEU A 47 -10.65 -7.91 -0.39
C LEU A 47 -11.82 -6.90 -0.43
N ALA A 48 -11.68 -5.84 -1.21
CA ALA A 48 -12.72 -4.82 -1.35
C ALA A 48 -13.96 -5.38 -2.04
N ALA A 49 -13.77 -6.19 -3.09
CA ALA A 49 -14.86 -6.87 -3.77
C ALA A 49 -15.58 -7.85 -2.82
N ALA A 50 -14.84 -8.62 -2.03
CA ALA A 50 -15.43 -9.51 -1.01
C ALA A 50 -16.21 -8.72 0.05
N ALA A 51 -15.64 -7.64 0.59
CA ALA A 51 -16.31 -6.76 1.54
C ALA A 51 -17.58 -6.12 0.95
N ALA A 52 -17.55 -5.72 -0.33
CA ALA A 52 -18.72 -5.20 -1.03
C ALA A 52 -19.83 -6.25 -1.13
N VAL A 53 -19.47 -7.51 -1.47
CA VAL A 53 -20.44 -8.62 -1.53
C VAL A 53 -21.08 -8.85 -0.16
N PHE A 54 -20.31 -8.83 0.93
CA PHE A 54 -20.87 -8.95 2.28
C PHE A 54 -21.75 -7.76 2.66
N ALA A 55 -21.43 -6.55 2.19
CA ALA A 55 -22.24 -5.36 2.44
C ALA A 55 -23.58 -5.37 1.69
N THR A 56 -23.62 -5.95 0.47
CA THR A 56 -24.81 -5.91 -0.41
C THR A 56 -25.67 -7.16 -0.33
N THR A 57 -25.12 -8.29 0.12
CA THR A 57 -25.83 -9.58 0.11
C THR A 57 -26.44 -9.87 1.49
N PRO A 58 -27.76 -10.12 1.58
CA PRO A 58 -28.36 -10.50 2.85
C PRO A 58 -27.81 -11.85 3.35
N PRO A 59 -27.53 -12.01 4.66
CA PRO A 59 -26.91 -13.23 5.16
C PRO A 59 -27.86 -14.43 4.99
N PRO A 60 -27.38 -15.57 4.47
CA PRO A 60 -28.22 -16.76 4.26
C PRO A 60 -28.73 -17.39 5.56
N ARG A 61 -28.06 -17.12 6.70
CA ARG A 61 -28.48 -17.53 8.04
C ARG A 61 -28.25 -16.41 9.06
N PRO A 62 -29.28 -15.63 9.44
CA PRO A 62 -29.14 -14.54 10.40
C PRO A 62 -28.79 -15.01 11.83
N SER A 63 -28.91 -16.30 12.12
CA SER A 63 -28.62 -16.91 13.43
C SER A 63 -27.13 -17.23 13.67
N MET A 64 -26.29 -17.23 12.64
CA MET A 64 -24.85 -17.52 12.79
C MET A 64 -24.01 -16.26 12.88
N LEU A 65 -24.28 -15.27 12.02
CA LEU A 65 -23.55 -14.00 12.03
C LEU A 65 -24.38 -12.91 11.38
N ASN A 66 -24.77 -11.92 12.16
CA ASN A 66 -25.72 -10.89 11.77
C ASN A 66 -24.98 -9.60 11.35
N TYR A 67 -24.31 -9.67 10.19
CA TYR A 67 -23.52 -8.57 9.62
C TYR A 67 -24.36 -7.31 9.28
N THR A 68 -25.69 -7.39 9.38
CA THR A 68 -26.65 -6.29 9.12
C THR A 68 -26.96 -5.45 10.37
N VAL A 69 -26.42 -5.82 11.54
CA VAL A 69 -26.48 -4.96 12.73
C VAL A 69 -25.58 -3.73 12.52
N ARG A 70 -25.98 -2.56 13.05
CA ARG A 70 -25.29 -1.28 12.82
C ARG A 70 -23.77 -1.31 13.08
N GLY A 71 -23.31 -2.12 14.03
CA GLY A 71 -21.88 -2.26 14.36
C GLY A 71 -21.09 -2.93 13.22
N PRO A 72 -21.32 -4.22 12.95
CA PRO A 72 -20.71 -4.95 11.84
C PRO A 72 -20.77 -4.22 10.49
N TYR A 73 -21.93 -3.64 10.16
CA TYR A 73 -22.13 -2.93 8.91
C TYR A 73 -21.24 -1.68 8.79
N ALA A 74 -21.08 -0.91 9.88
CA ALA A 74 -20.16 0.22 9.90
C ALA A 74 -18.70 -0.24 9.75
N LEU A 75 -18.31 -1.38 10.35
CA LEU A 75 -16.97 -1.94 10.21
C LEU A 75 -16.68 -2.35 8.75
N ILE A 76 -17.63 -3.00 8.09
CA ILE A 76 -17.52 -3.38 6.67
C ILE A 76 -17.37 -2.13 5.79
N LEU A 77 -18.16 -1.08 6.02
CA LEU A 77 -18.05 0.18 5.28
C LEU A 77 -16.71 0.89 5.51
N THR A 78 -16.22 0.92 6.76
CA THR A 78 -14.90 1.50 7.05
C THR A 78 -13.77 0.72 6.40
N SER A 79 -13.85 -0.62 6.39
CA SER A 79 -12.90 -1.49 5.69
C SER A 79 -12.88 -1.20 4.18
N LEU A 80 -14.06 -1.02 3.58
CA LEU A 80 -14.21 -0.70 2.16
C LEU A 80 -13.59 0.67 1.82
N GLY A 81 -13.78 1.68 2.69
CA GLY A 81 -13.14 2.99 2.56
C GLY A 81 -11.60 2.93 2.71
N LEU A 82 -11.10 2.17 3.69
CA LEU A 82 -9.66 1.94 3.90
C LEU A 82 -9.01 1.25 2.70
N LEU A 83 -9.65 0.22 2.14
CA LEU A 83 -9.18 -0.49 0.96
C LEU A 83 -9.20 0.42 -0.28
N GLY A 84 -10.25 1.21 -0.46
CA GLY A 84 -10.32 2.21 -1.53
C GLY A 84 -9.18 3.24 -1.43
N GLY A 85 -8.92 3.77 -0.23
CA GLY A 85 -7.79 4.67 0.00
C GLY A 85 -6.43 4.01 -0.27
N CYS A 86 -6.26 2.74 0.13
CA CYS A 86 -5.05 1.97 -0.15
C CYS A 86 -4.79 1.81 -1.65
N ILE A 87 -5.82 1.52 -2.44
CA ILE A 87 -5.72 1.40 -3.90
C ILE A 87 -5.29 2.74 -4.50
N ILE A 88 -5.96 3.85 -4.14
CA ILE A 88 -5.64 5.19 -4.68
C ILE A 88 -4.18 5.58 -4.37
N VAL A 89 -3.76 5.44 -3.11
CA VAL A 89 -2.39 5.81 -2.70
C VAL A 89 -1.35 4.93 -3.39
N SER A 90 -1.59 3.61 -3.46
CA SER A 90 -0.66 2.68 -4.12
C SER A 90 -0.57 2.93 -5.62
N SER A 91 -1.68 3.22 -6.30
CA SER A 91 -1.71 3.59 -7.71
C SER A 91 -0.97 4.91 -7.98
N ALA A 92 -1.16 5.91 -7.12
CA ALA A 92 -0.41 7.17 -7.22
C ALA A 92 1.09 6.93 -7.06
N PHE A 93 1.48 6.07 -6.11
CA PHE A 93 2.89 5.74 -5.88
C PHE A 93 3.52 4.97 -7.04
N ILE A 94 2.78 4.06 -7.67
CA ILE A 94 3.20 3.37 -8.91
C ILE A 94 3.49 4.39 -10.02
N LEU A 95 2.61 5.36 -10.24
CA LEU A 95 2.81 6.41 -11.25
C LEU A 95 4.04 7.26 -10.95
N VAL A 96 4.28 7.56 -9.67
CA VAL A 96 5.48 8.27 -9.23
C VAL A 96 6.72 7.45 -9.53
N ILE A 97 6.78 6.16 -9.17
CA ILE A 97 7.94 5.30 -9.46
C ILE A 97 8.23 5.22 -10.95
N GLN A 98 7.21 5.07 -11.79
CA GLN A 98 7.37 5.00 -13.25
C GLN A 98 7.91 6.29 -13.87
N ARG A 99 7.69 7.45 -13.23
CA ARG A 99 8.16 8.77 -13.69
C ARG A 99 9.40 9.24 -12.94
N ALA A 100 9.77 8.58 -11.85
CA ALA A 100 10.85 8.95 -10.97
C ALA A 100 12.20 8.61 -11.62
N LYS A 101 12.91 9.66 -12.05
CA LYS A 101 14.33 9.58 -12.37
C LYS A 101 15.14 9.73 -11.06
N PRO A 102 16.30 9.09 -10.92
CA PRO A 102 17.12 9.13 -9.70
C PRO A 102 17.46 10.55 -9.24
N TYR A 103 17.73 11.46 -10.19
CA TYR A 103 18.01 12.86 -9.87
C TYR A 103 16.81 13.56 -9.21
N TRP A 104 15.59 13.19 -9.62
CA TRP A 104 14.34 13.77 -9.11
C TRP A 104 14.01 13.20 -7.74
N VAL A 105 14.26 11.91 -7.54
CA VAL A 105 14.15 11.24 -6.24
C VAL A 105 15.12 11.86 -5.25
N ARG A 106 16.38 12.09 -5.63
CA ARG A 106 17.34 12.80 -4.79
C ARG A 106 16.82 14.18 -4.41
N HIS A 107 16.34 14.97 -5.38
CA HIS A 107 15.90 16.33 -5.11
C HIS A 107 14.61 16.39 -4.26
N VAL A 108 13.69 15.43 -4.39
CA VAL A 108 12.39 15.44 -3.69
C VAL A 108 12.42 14.68 -2.36
N LEU A 109 13.19 13.59 -2.24
CA LEU A 109 13.44 12.95 -0.94
C LEU A 109 14.38 13.80 -0.06
N GLN A 110 15.35 14.51 -0.63
CA GLN A 110 16.28 15.35 0.15
C GLN A 110 15.82 16.80 0.33
N ALA A 111 14.77 17.27 -0.36
CA ALA A 111 14.30 18.66 -0.24
C ALA A 111 13.90 19.04 1.19
N SER A 112 13.34 18.11 1.97
CA SER A 112 12.93 18.40 3.36
C SER A 112 12.77 17.14 4.20
N ARG A 113 13.05 17.25 5.51
CA ARG A 113 12.81 16.16 6.48
C ARG A 113 11.34 15.72 6.48
N CYS A 114 10.42 16.64 6.21
CA CYS A 114 8.98 16.36 6.15
C CYS A 114 8.60 15.46 4.96
N SER A 115 9.27 15.60 3.81
CA SER A 115 9.09 14.73 2.64
C SER A 115 9.50 13.29 2.94
N ILE A 116 10.57 13.10 3.72
CA ILE A 116 11.02 11.77 4.16
C ILE A 116 9.97 11.12 5.05
N TYR A 117 9.44 11.84 6.05
CA TYR A 117 8.37 11.30 6.89
C TYR A 117 7.11 11.01 6.08
N CYS A 118 6.74 11.87 5.13
CA CYS A 118 5.55 11.69 4.29
C CYS A 118 5.68 10.47 3.37
N THR A 119 6.83 10.27 2.72
CA THR A 119 7.07 9.09 1.88
C THR A 119 7.15 7.80 2.71
N MET A 120 7.72 7.85 3.91
CA MET A 120 7.73 6.71 4.83
C MET A 120 6.33 6.35 5.34
N ILE A 121 5.52 7.36 5.67
CA ILE A 121 4.10 7.18 6.04
C ILE A 121 3.33 6.59 4.85
N MET A 122 3.46 7.16 3.65
CA MET A 122 2.80 6.63 2.44
C MET A 122 3.23 5.20 2.10
N LEU A 123 4.51 4.85 2.30
CA LEU A 123 5.01 3.49 2.06
C LEU A 123 4.46 2.50 3.10
N SER A 124 4.30 2.93 4.35
CA SER A 124 3.73 2.11 5.42
C SER A 124 2.20 1.99 5.34
N TYR A 125 1.54 2.99 4.76
CA TYR A 125 0.09 3.09 4.66
C TYR A 125 -0.59 1.85 4.05
N PRO A 126 -0.16 1.27 2.91
CA PRO A 126 -0.80 0.08 2.36
C PRO A 126 -0.70 -1.14 3.28
N PHE A 127 0.40 -1.29 4.04
CA PHE A 127 0.54 -2.36 5.02
C PHE A 127 -0.42 -2.19 6.20
N PHE A 128 -0.53 -0.97 6.74
CA PHE A 128 -1.48 -0.68 7.80
C PHE A 128 -2.93 -0.77 7.33
N ALA A 129 -3.23 -0.34 6.11
CA ALA A 129 -4.56 -0.41 5.54
C ALA A 129 -5.00 -1.86 5.33
N ILE A 130 -4.16 -2.74 4.78
CA ILE A 130 -4.51 -4.16 4.59
C ILE A 130 -4.68 -4.87 5.93
N THR A 131 -3.77 -4.66 6.89
CA THR A 131 -3.85 -5.32 8.21
C THR A 131 -5.09 -4.88 8.98
N THR A 132 -5.38 -3.59 9.01
CA THR A 132 -6.60 -3.08 9.65
C THR A 132 -7.86 -3.52 8.93
N ALA A 133 -7.91 -3.46 7.59
CA ALA A 133 -9.05 -3.93 6.81
C ALA A 133 -9.32 -5.43 7.02
N THR A 134 -8.27 -6.25 7.10
CA THR A 134 -8.38 -7.69 7.37
C THR A 134 -8.90 -7.95 8.79
N TRP A 135 -8.42 -7.20 9.78
CA TRP A 135 -8.92 -7.27 11.15
C TRP A 135 -10.40 -6.89 11.23
N PHE A 136 -10.78 -5.77 10.60
CA PHE A 136 -12.17 -5.32 10.59
C PHE A 136 -13.10 -6.30 9.87
N LEU A 137 -12.64 -6.92 8.80
CA LEU A 137 -13.40 -7.94 8.07
C LEU A 137 -13.52 -9.27 8.84
N THR A 138 -12.51 -9.62 9.66
CA THR A 138 -12.54 -10.86 10.46
C THR A 138 -13.42 -10.72 11.70
N ILE A 139 -13.49 -9.51 12.28
CA ILE A 139 -14.31 -9.23 13.48
C ILE A 139 -15.76 -8.89 13.11
N GLY A 140 -15.97 -8.32 11.92
CA GLY A 140 -17.27 -7.89 11.39
C GLY A 140 -18.19 -9.04 11.04
#